data_AF-A0A0J8SS63-F1
#
_entry.id   AF-A0A0J8SS63-F1
#
_cell.length_a   1.000
_cell.length_b   1.000
_cell.length_c   1.000
_cell.angle_alpha   90.00
_cell.angle_beta   90.00
_cell.angle_gamma   90.00
#
_symmetry.space_group_name_H-M   'P 1'
#
loop_
_entity.id
_entity.type
_entity.pdbx_description
1 polymer ?
#
loop_
_entity_poly.entity_id
_entity_poly.type
_entity_poly.pdbx_seq_one_letter_code
_entity_poly.pdbx_strand_id
1 'polypeptide(L)'
;SDSDRNVRETVFANWEQAWTDVEDFCADTLNHLAGFRLKLYEKRGWDDILKEPLAINRMSRQTLDTMWDVINGAKPALVQYLERKAELLGVDKLSWSDVDAPVGKSSGKITYDEAAINIVEQFAKFSPKLSSFAEMAFEKRWIEAEDRPGKRPGGFCTSLPLSKATRIFMTFSGTPSNVSTLAHELGHGYHQHIMVNCVNGLILLFISFNPGFFYIILKLSFSSSTRTKL
;
A
#
# COMPACT_ATOMS: atom_id res chain seq x y z
N SER A 1 14.19 1.97 -4.40
CA SER A 1 14.59 3.24 -3.77
C SER A 1 16.03 3.08 -3.33
N ASP A 2 16.94 3.85 -3.92
CA ASP A 2 18.38 3.83 -3.62
C ASP A 2 18.85 5.28 -3.42
N SER A 3 19.86 5.49 -2.57
CA SER A 3 20.48 6.81 -2.39
C SER A 3 21.27 7.26 -3.62
N ASP A 4 21.85 6.33 -4.38
CA ASP A 4 22.61 6.64 -5.60
C ASP A 4 21.67 6.91 -6.77
N ARG A 5 21.76 8.13 -7.33
CA ARG A 5 20.94 8.55 -8.47
C ARG A 5 21.22 7.75 -9.73
N ASN A 6 22.48 7.37 -9.99
CA ASN A 6 22.83 6.63 -11.20
C ASN A 6 22.17 5.24 -11.19
N VAL A 7 22.12 4.60 -10.02
CA VAL A 7 21.40 3.33 -9.83
C VAL A 7 19.91 3.53 -10.13
N ARG A 8 19.29 4.59 -9.59
CA ARG A 8 17.87 4.88 -9.83
C ARG A 8 17.56 5.11 -11.30
N GLU A 9 18.37 5.91 -12.00
CA GLU A 9 18.18 6.22 -13.42
C GLU A 9 18.36 4.97 -14.29
N THR A 10 19.38 4.16 -14.00
CA THR A 10 19.61 2.89 -14.72
C THR A 10 18.44 1.92 -14.53
N VAL A 11 17.97 1.75 -13.29
CA VAL A 11 16.82 0.87 -12.99
C VAL A 11 15.55 1.40 -13.64
N PHE A 12 15.34 2.72 -13.63
CA PHE A 12 14.17 3.34 -14.26
C PHE A 12 14.16 3.12 -15.78
N ALA A 13 15.30 3.31 -16.46
CA ALA A 13 15.40 3.06 -17.89
C ALA A 13 15.15 1.58 -18.25
N ASN A 14 15.72 0.64 -17.47
CA ASN A 14 15.46 -0.79 -17.66
C ASN A 14 13.99 -1.15 -17.41
N TRP A 15 13.36 -0.51 -16.43
CA TRP A 15 11.95 -0.71 -16.12
C TRP A 15 11.05 -0.19 -17.25
N GLU A 16 11.34 0.99 -17.79
CA GLU A 16 10.65 1.56 -18.94
C GLU A 16 10.79 0.67 -20.19
N GLN A 17 12.00 0.19 -20.49
CA GLN A 17 12.23 -0.74 -21.59
C GLN A 17 11.42 -2.04 -21.41
N ALA A 18 11.43 -2.63 -20.21
CA ALA A 18 10.71 -3.87 -19.95
C ALA A 18 9.19 -3.73 -20.14
N TRP A 19 8.61 -2.56 -19.82
CA TRP A 19 7.20 -2.29 -20.09
C TRP A 19 6.93 -2.00 -21.56
N THR A 20 7.85 -1.29 -22.23
CA THR A 20 7.78 -1.00 -23.66
C THR A 20 7.76 -2.30 -24.47
N ASP A 21 8.59 -3.28 -24.11
CA ASP A 21 8.65 -4.59 -24.78
C ASP A 21 7.31 -5.37 -24.75
N VAL A 22 6.41 -5.02 -23.83
CA VAL A 22 5.09 -5.66 -23.66
C VAL A 22 3.91 -4.70 -23.80
N GLU A 23 4.15 -3.46 -24.26
CA GLU A 23 3.15 -2.39 -24.23
C GLU A 23 1.90 -2.73 -25.05
N ASP A 24 2.09 -3.33 -26.24
CA ASP A 24 1.01 -3.75 -27.12
C ASP A 24 0.12 -4.81 -26.47
N PHE A 25 0.72 -5.79 -25.78
CA PHE A 25 -0.04 -6.82 -25.06
C PHE A 25 -0.82 -6.24 -23.87
N CYS A 26 -0.21 -5.29 -23.16
CA CYS A 26 -0.90 -4.58 -22.08
C CYS A 26 -2.06 -3.74 -22.61
N ALA A 27 -1.85 -3.01 -23.71
CA ALA A 27 -2.88 -2.21 -24.38
C ALA A 27 -4.04 -3.08 -24.88
N ASP A 28 -3.73 -4.19 -25.55
CA ASP A 28 -4.73 -5.15 -26.02
C ASP A 28 -5.54 -5.74 -24.85
N THR A 29 -4.88 -6.15 -23.77
CA THR A 29 -5.55 -6.67 -22.58
C THR A 29 -6.50 -5.64 -21.96
N LEU A 30 -6.05 -4.39 -21.82
CA LEU A 30 -6.87 -3.31 -21.28
C LEU A 30 -8.06 -2.99 -22.18
N ASN A 31 -7.86 -2.98 -23.51
CA ASN A 31 -8.92 -2.77 -24.49
C ASN A 31 -9.96 -3.88 -24.43
N HIS A 32 -9.56 -5.14 -24.29
CA HIS A 32 -10.48 -6.26 -24.13
C HIS A 32 -11.26 -6.20 -22.81
N LEU A 33 -10.63 -5.84 -21.70
CA LEU A 33 -11.31 -5.68 -20.41
C LEU A 33 -12.31 -4.51 -20.42
N ALA A 34 -11.92 -3.37 -20.99
CA ALA A 34 -12.79 -2.20 -21.13
C ALA A 34 -13.94 -2.49 -22.11
N GLY A 35 -13.63 -3.07 -23.27
CA GLY A 35 -14.61 -3.44 -24.29
C GLY A 35 -15.65 -4.44 -23.77
N PHE A 36 -15.22 -5.46 -23.02
CA PHE A 36 -16.13 -6.39 -22.34
C PHE A 36 -17.10 -5.65 -21.41
N ARG A 37 -16.59 -4.74 -20.56
CA ARG A 37 -17.45 -3.96 -19.64
C ARG A 37 -18.42 -3.06 -20.39
N LEU A 38 -17.96 -2.34 -21.41
CA LEU A 38 -18.82 -1.47 -22.23
C LEU A 38 -19.93 -2.27 -22.92
N LYS A 39 -19.61 -3.44 -23.50
CA LYS A 39 -20.61 -4.32 -24.11
C LYS A 39 -21.58 -4.91 -23.10
N LEU A 40 -21.10 -5.25 -21.90
CA LEU A 40 -21.97 -5.69 -20.81
C LEU A 40 -22.95 -4.57 -20.40
N TYR A 41 -22.49 -3.33 -20.32
CA TYR A 41 -23.31 -2.17 -19.96
C TYR A 41 -24.34 -1.85 -21.05
N GLU A 42 -23.94 -1.89 -22.31
CA GLU A 42 -24.84 -1.78 -23.47
C GLU A 42 -25.98 -2.82 -23.39
N LYS A 43 -25.66 -4.09 -23.15
CA LYS A 43 -26.66 -5.17 -23.04
C LYS A 43 -27.58 -5.03 -21.82
N ARG A 44 -27.15 -4.32 -20.78
CA ARG A 44 -27.96 -4.00 -19.59
C ARG A 44 -28.76 -2.70 -19.76
N GLY A 45 -28.63 -2.00 -20.89
CA GLY A 45 -29.26 -0.70 -21.13
C GLY A 45 -28.72 0.39 -20.21
N TRP A 46 -27.40 0.39 -19.95
CA TRP A 46 -26.74 1.39 -19.11
C TRP A 46 -25.86 2.31 -19.95
N ASP A 47 -26.07 3.61 -19.78
CA ASP A 47 -25.32 4.66 -20.49
C ASP A 47 -24.23 5.31 -19.62
N ASP A 48 -24.14 4.93 -18.33
CA ASP A 48 -23.18 5.46 -17.37
C ASP A 48 -22.21 4.36 -16.89
N ILE A 49 -20.93 4.52 -17.26
CA ILE A 49 -19.85 3.60 -16.87
C ILE A 49 -19.59 3.54 -15.37
N LEU A 50 -19.98 4.56 -14.60
CA LEU A 50 -19.81 4.61 -13.15
C LEU A 50 -20.99 4.01 -12.40
N LYS A 51 -22.12 3.69 -13.07
CA LYS A 51 -23.33 3.17 -12.43
C LYS A 51 -23.05 1.94 -11.57
N GLU A 52 -22.38 0.93 -12.13
CA GLU A 52 -22.06 -0.30 -11.42
C GLU A 52 -20.99 -0.10 -10.33
N PRO A 53 -19.83 0.54 -10.60
CA PRO A 53 -18.86 0.84 -9.55
C PRO A 53 -19.45 1.63 -8.37
N LEU A 54 -20.29 2.64 -8.62
CA LEU A 54 -20.93 3.42 -7.57
C LEU A 54 -21.91 2.57 -6.76
N ALA A 55 -22.72 1.74 -7.42
CA ALA A 55 -23.66 0.85 -6.75
C ALA A 55 -22.97 -0.20 -5.87
N ILE A 56 -21.92 -0.87 -6.39
CA ILE A 56 -21.13 -1.87 -5.64
C ILE A 56 -20.51 -1.24 -4.38
N ASN A 57 -20.05 0.01 -4.50
CA ASN A 57 -19.41 0.73 -3.39
C ASN A 57 -20.40 1.51 -2.52
N ARG A 58 -21.71 1.46 -2.81
CA ARG A 58 -22.76 2.22 -2.11
C ARG A 58 -22.44 3.71 -2.01
N MET A 59 -21.89 4.25 -3.09
CA MET A 59 -21.40 5.63 -3.19
C MET A 59 -22.26 6.42 -4.17
N SER A 60 -22.58 7.68 -3.84
CA SER A 60 -23.23 8.58 -4.80
C SER A 60 -22.18 9.19 -5.73
N ARG A 61 -22.60 9.58 -6.95
CA ARG A 61 -21.74 10.32 -7.87
C ARG A 61 -21.18 11.60 -7.24
N GLN A 62 -22.04 12.34 -6.53
CA GLN A 62 -21.64 13.56 -5.82
C GLN A 62 -20.50 13.32 -4.82
N THR A 63 -20.52 12.20 -4.09
CA THR A 63 -19.43 11.85 -3.17
C THR A 63 -18.12 11.65 -3.92
N LEU A 64 -18.13 10.91 -5.03
CA LEU A 64 -16.94 10.67 -5.85
C LEU A 64 -16.38 11.98 -6.44
N ASP A 65 -17.26 12.81 -7.00
CA ASP A 65 -16.88 14.08 -7.61
C ASP A 65 -16.27 15.02 -6.56
N THR A 66 -16.89 15.11 -5.37
CA THR A 66 -16.36 15.91 -4.24
C THR A 66 -14.99 15.42 -3.81
N MET A 67 -14.75 14.09 -3.75
CA MET A 67 -13.43 13.54 -3.44
C MET A 67 -12.39 13.98 -4.47
N TRP A 68 -12.72 13.95 -5.76
CA TRP A 68 -11.83 14.41 -6.83
C TRP A 68 -11.55 15.90 -6.75
N ASP A 69 -12.56 16.73 -6.48
CA ASP A 69 -12.39 18.17 -6.33
C ASP A 69 -11.48 18.53 -5.16
N VAL A 70 -11.64 17.85 -4.02
CA VAL A 70 -10.76 18.04 -2.86
C VAL A 70 -9.33 17.61 -3.17
N ILE A 71 -9.13 16.46 -3.83
CA ILE A 71 -7.79 16.00 -4.25
C ILE A 71 -7.16 17.02 -5.23
N ASN A 72 -7.93 17.52 -6.19
CA ASN A 72 -7.47 18.51 -7.15
C ASN A 72 -7.10 19.83 -6.47
N GLY A 73 -7.90 20.28 -5.50
CA GLY A 73 -7.62 21.48 -4.69
C GLY A 73 -6.41 21.33 -3.77
N ALA A 74 -6.07 20.10 -3.36
CA ALA A 74 -4.91 19.82 -2.52
C ALA A 74 -3.57 19.68 -3.28
N LYS A 75 -3.59 19.69 -4.62
CA LYS A 75 -2.38 19.58 -5.46
C LYS A 75 -1.26 20.56 -5.07
N PRO A 76 -1.52 21.84 -4.74
CA PRO A 76 -0.44 22.77 -4.37
C PRO A 76 0.38 22.30 -3.17
N ALA A 77 -0.24 21.64 -2.17
CA ALA A 77 0.48 21.10 -1.03
C ALA A 77 1.41 19.94 -1.41
N LEU A 78 0.98 19.09 -2.35
CA LEU A 78 1.82 18.02 -2.90
C LEU A 78 2.99 18.60 -3.71
N VAL A 79 2.76 19.65 -4.50
CA VAL A 79 3.81 20.34 -5.25
C VAL A 79 4.86 20.91 -4.31
N GLN A 80 4.45 21.64 -3.26
CA GLN A 80 5.37 22.18 -2.24
C GLN A 80 6.20 21.07 -1.57
N TYR A 81 5.60 19.92 -1.29
CA TYR A 81 6.32 18.76 -0.75
C TYR A 81 7.40 18.25 -1.72
N LEU A 82 7.07 18.11 -3.00
CA LEU A 82 8.00 17.64 -4.03
C LEU A 82 9.12 18.65 -4.31
N GLU A 83 8.82 19.95 -4.33
CA GLU A 83 9.81 21.03 -4.44
C GLU A 83 10.78 21.00 -3.26
N ARG A 84 10.26 20.92 -2.02
CA ARG A 84 11.11 20.79 -0.84
C ARG A 84 11.98 19.53 -0.87
N LYS A 85 11.47 18.43 -1.41
CA LYS A 85 12.25 17.21 -1.60
C LYS A 85 13.35 17.40 -2.64
N ALA A 86 13.09 18.11 -3.73
CA ALA A 86 14.10 18.45 -4.74
C ALA A 86 15.27 19.23 -4.12
N GLU A 87 14.96 20.25 -3.31
CA GLU A 87 15.96 21.03 -2.57
C GLU A 87 16.83 20.15 -1.65
N LEU A 88 16.21 19.23 -0.90
CA LEU A 88 16.91 18.34 0.03
C LEU A 88 17.77 17.30 -0.69
N LEU A 89 17.42 16.92 -1.92
CA LEU A 89 18.21 16.02 -2.76
C LEU A 89 19.27 16.77 -3.59
N GLY A 90 19.26 18.10 -3.59
CA GLY A 90 20.19 18.93 -4.36
C GLY A 90 19.95 18.89 -5.87
N VAL A 91 18.71 18.69 -6.30
CA VAL A 91 18.33 18.68 -7.73
C VAL A 91 17.38 19.83 -8.05
N ASP A 92 17.49 20.39 -9.26
CA ASP A 92 16.61 21.49 -9.71
C ASP A 92 15.15 21.04 -9.83
N LYS A 93 14.92 19.85 -10.39
CA LYS A 93 13.60 19.22 -10.52
C LYS A 93 13.72 17.72 -10.28
N LEU A 94 12.69 17.14 -9.64
CA LEU A 94 12.58 15.70 -9.49
C LEU A 94 12.23 15.08 -10.85
N SER A 95 12.95 14.02 -11.22
CA SER A 95 12.48 13.07 -12.23
C SER A 95 11.58 12.00 -11.59
N TRP A 96 10.92 11.17 -12.40
CA TRP A 96 10.14 10.03 -11.90
C TRP A 96 10.97 9.08 -11.02
N SER A 97 12.26 8.91 -11.33
CA SER A 97 13.15 8.05 -10.54
C SER A 97 13.52 8.67 -9.18
N ASP A 98 13.31 9.98 -8.99
CA ASP A 98 13.63 10.70 -7.75
C ASP A 98 12.44 10.75 -6.76
N VAL A 99 11.21 10.48 -7.22
CA VAL A 99 9.99 10.57 -6.41
C VAL A 99 10.05 9.66 -5.18
N ASP A 100 10.65 8.48 -5.30
CA ASP A 100 10.81 7.53 -4.19
C ASP A 100 12.20 7.54 -3.56
N ALA A 101 13.09 8.46 -3.96
CA ALA A 101 14.43 8.55 -3.41
C ALA A 101 14.38 8.84 -1.89
N PRO A 102 15.22 8.19 -1.08
CA PRO A 102 15.27 8.46 0.34
C PRO A 102 15.88 9.84 0.59
N VAL A 103 15.29 10.60 1.50
CA VAL A 103 15.87 11.88 1.96
C VAL A 103 16.73 11.58 3.19
N GLY A 104 18.03 11.82 3.08
CA GLY A 104 19.02 11.49 4.11
C GLY A 104 19.59 10.07 3.99
N LYS A 105 20.40 9.66 4.98
CA LYS A 105 20.98 8.31 5.02
C LYS A 105 19.98 7.34 5.63
N SER A 106 19.38 6.44 4.84
CA SER A 106 18.66 5.29 5.41
C SER A 106 19.69 4.25 5.82
N SER A 107 20.11 4.27 7.08
CA SER A 107 21.09 3.32 7.60
C SER A 107 20.39 2.02 8.02
N GLY A 108 20.56 0.97 7.22
CA GLY A 108 20.35 -0.42 7.62
C GLY A 108 19.12 -1.11 7.04
N LYS A 109 19.26 -2.42 6.78
CA LYS A 109 18.11 -3.31 6.59
C LYS A 109 17.55 -3.65 7.97
N ILE A 110 16.24 -3.54 8.14
CA ILE A 110 15.53 -4.02 9.32
C ILE A 110 15.28 -5.51 9.12
N THR A 111 15.69 -6.35 10.07
CA THR A 111 15.40 -7.79 9.98
C THR A 111 13.90 -8.05 10.20
N TYR A 112 13.42 -9.21 9.73
CA TYR A 112 12.01 -9.57 9.93
C TYR A 112 11.63 -9.64 11.42
N ASP A 113 12.53 -10.17 12.24
CA ASP A 113 12.29 -10.31 13.69
C ASP A 113 12.27 -8.95 14.40
N GLU A 114 13.20 -8.05 14.06
CA GLU A 114 13.15 -6.67 14.56
C GLU A 114 11.87 -5.96 14.11
N ALA A 115 11.44 -6.17 12.86
CA ALA A 115 10.18 -5.61 12.38
C ALA A 115 8.98 -6.15 13.17
N ALA A 116 8.94 -7.46 13.45
CA ALA A 116 7.87 -8.08 14.23
C ALA A 116 7.78 -7.50 15.64
N ILE A 117 8.91 -7.43 16.36
CA ILE A 117 8.98 -6.84 17.71
C ILE A 117 8.50 -5.38 17.68
N ASN A 118 9.05 -4.57 16.79
CA ASN A 118 8.69 -3.16 16.68
C ASN A 118 7.19 -2.97 16.38
N ILE A 119 6.62 -3.76 15.46
CA ILE A 119 5.20 -3.66 15.11
C ILE A 119 4.32 -3.99 16.31
N VAL A 120 4.61 -5.08 17.03
CA VAL A 120 3.88 -5.49 18.24
C VAL A 120 3.94 -4.37 19.29
N GLU A 121 5.12 -3.82 19.57
CA GLU A 121 5.28 -2.72 20.53
C GLU A 121 4.49 -1.47 20.14
N GLN A 122 4.51 -1.08 18.86
CA GLN A 122 3.72 0.09 18.42
C GLN A 122 2.22 -0.20 18.45
N PHE A 123 1.79 -1.43 18.13
CA PHE A 123 0.40 -1.83 18.23
C PHE A 123 -0.08 -1.83 19.69
N ALA A 124 0.75 -2.25 20.64
CA ALA A 124 0.40 -2.22 22.06
C ALA A 124 0.10 -0.80 22.57
N LYS A 125 0.82 0.22 22.08
CA LYS A 125 0.56 1.63 22.40
C LYS A 125 -0.77 2.14 21.87
N PHE A 126 -1.27 1.54 20.78
CA PHE A 126 -2.54 1.92 20.17
C PHE A 126 -3.72 1.09 20.69
N SER A 127 -3.59 -0.24 20.71
CA SER A 127 -4.61 -1.18 21.14
C SER A 127 -4.00 -2.52 21.58
N PRO A 128 -4.13 -2.91 22.86
CA PRO A 128 -3.66 -4.20 23.33
C PRO A 128 -4.24 -5.39 22.55
N LYS A 129 -5.50 -5.30 22.10
CA LYS A 129 -6.15 -6.36 21.31
C LYS A 129 -5.50 -6.56 19.94
N LEU A 130 -5.03 -5.47 19.32
CA LEU A 130 -4.33 -5.52 18.04
C LEU A 130 -2.92 -6.11 18.23
N SER A 131 -2.23 -5.74 19.31
CA SER A 131 -0.93 -6.31 19.67
C SER A 131 -1.00 -7.83 19.85
N SER A 132 -1.94 -8.31 20.68
CA SER A 132 -2.11 -9.74 20.93
C SER A 132 -2.50 -10.52 19.68
N PHE A 133 -3.27 -9.91 18.76
CA PHE A 133 -3.54 -10.52 17.46
C PHE A 133 -2.27 -10.64 16.61
N ALA A 134 -1.45 -9.59 16.56
CA ALA A 134 -0.21 -9.61 15.79
C ALA A 134 0.78 -10.64 16.34
N GLU A 135 0.98 -10.70 17.66
CA GLU A 135 1.78 -11.73 18.34
C GLU A 135 1.33 -13.14 17.92
N MET A 136 0.03 -13.42 18.04
CA MET A 136 -0.54 -14.71 17.65
C MET A 136 -0.33 -15.03 16.15
N ALA A 137 -0.41 -14.03 15.27
CA ALA A 137 -0.15 -14.21 13.84
C ALA A 137 1.32 -14.58 13.56
N PHE A 138 2.27 -13.97 14.26
CA PHE A 138 3.69 -14.33 14.20
C PHE A 138 3.94 -15.74 14.75
N GLU A 139 3.46 -16.03 15.96
CA GLU A 139 3.64 -17.34 16.63
C GLU A 139 3.07 -18.50 15.81
N LYS A 140 1.88 -18.32 15.23
CA LYS A 140 1.25 -19.35 14.39
C LYS A 140 1.79 -19.40 12.97
N ARG A 141 2.82 -18.62 12.63
CA ARG A 141 3.44 -18.56 11.30
C ARG A 141 2.42 -18.29 10.20
N TRP A 142 1.57 -17.28 10.39
CA TRP A 142 0.55 -16.88 9.41
C TRP A 142 1.10 -16.00 8.28
N ILE A 143 2.35 -15.55 8.42
CA ILE A 143 3.00 -14.60 7.55
C ILE A 143 4.08 -15.34 6.75
N GLU A 144 3.97 -15.29 5.43
CA GLU A 144 4.95 -15.82 4.50
C GLU A 144 5.79 -14.69 3.91
N ALA A 145 6.91 -14.37 4.56
CA ALA A 145 7.70 -13.15 4.32
C ALA A 145 8.94 -13.31 3.44
N GLU A 146 9.45 -14.54 3.27
CA GLU A 146 10.75 -14.81 2.61
C GLU A 146 10.80 -14.24 1.19
N ASP A 147 11.91 -13.62 0.83
CA ASP A 147 12.22 -13.21 -0.55
C ASP A 147 12.93 -14.35 -1.28
N ARG A 148 12.31 -14.85 -2.36
CA ARG A 148 12.83 -15.99 -3.13
C ARG A 148 12.56 -15.83 -4.64
N PRO A 149 13.42 -16.39 -5.51
CA PRO A 149 13.24 -16.30 -6.96
C PRO A 149 11.84 -16.73 -7.42
N GLY A 150 11.22 -15.93 -8.28
CA GLY A 150 9.89 -16.19 -8.83
C GLY A 150 8.72 -15.89 -7.88
N LYS A 151 8.98 -15.40 -6.66
CA LYS A 151 7.91 -14.94 -5.76
C LYS A 151 7.41 -13.56 -6.20
N ARG A 152 6.08 -13.39 -6.22
CA ARG A 152 5.44 -12.12 -6.57
C ARG A 152 5.87 -11.01 -5.58
N PRO A 153 6.22 -9.80 -6.04
CA PRO A 153 6.47 -8.66 -5.16
C PRO A 153 5.17 -8.11 -4.55
N GLY A 154 5.31 -7.37 -3.45
CA GLY A 154 4.20 -6.74 -2.74
C GLY A 154 3.74 -7.53 -1.51
N GLY A 155 2.56 -7.20 -1.02
CA GLY A 155 1.91 -7.88 0.10
C GLY A 155 0.41 -7.97 -0.10
N PHE A 156 -0.21 -9.00 0.47
CA PHE A 156 -1.66 -9.09 0.59
C PHE A 156 -2.06 -9.96 1.77
N CYS A 157 -3.27 -9.74 2.24
CA CYS A 157 -3.92 -10.49 3.31
C CYS A 157 -5.14 -11.23 2.76
N THR A 158 -5.27 -12.52 3.07
CA THR A 158 -6.44 -13.33 2.74
C THR A 158 -7.00 -14.06 3.95
N SER A 159 -8.32 -14.16 4.01
CA SER A 159 -9.03 -14.77 5.12
C SER A 159 -9.42 -16.23 4.82
N LEU A 160 -9.24 -17.10 5.80
CA LEU A 160 -9.72 -18.49 5.78
C LEU A 160 -10.85 -18.64 6.81
N PRO A 161 -12.11 -18.34 6.44
CA PRO A 161 -13.21 -18.21 7.39
C PRO A 161 -13.50 -19.51 8.15
N LEU A 162 -13.37 -20.67 7.50
CA LEU A 162 -13.61 -21.97 8.11
C LEU A 162 -12.63 -22.28 9.25
N SER A 163 -11.36 -21.92 9.09
CA SER A 163 -10.33 -22.11 10.12
C SER A 163 -10.17 -20.89 11.03
N LYS A 164 -10.97 -19.84 10.83
CA LYS A 164 -10.88 -18.53 11.51
C LYS A 164 -9.45 -17.96 11.52
N ALA A 165 -8.69 -18.27 10.48
CA ALA A 165 -7.30 -17.85 10.31
C ALA A 165 -7.17 -16.84 9.19
N THR A 166 -6.10 -16.05 9.26
CA THR A 166 -5.69 -15.17 8.18
C THR A 166 -4.34 -15.65 7.66
N ARG A 167 -4.07 -15.42 6.37
CA ARG A 167 -2.75 -15.61 5.77
C ARG A 167 -2.27 -14.30 5.19
N ILE A 168 -1.08 -13.89 5.60
CA ILE A 168 -0.40 -12.71 5.12
C ILE A 168 0.71 -13.18 4.21
N PHE A 169 0.70 -12.70 2.98
CA PHE A 169 1.75 -12.94 2.01
C PHE A 169 2.51 -11.63 1.84
N MET A 170 3.84 -11.68 1.89
CA MET A 170 4.66 -10.54 1.48
C MET A 170 6.06 -10.96 1.05
N THR A 171 6.73 -10.07 0.32
CA THR A 171 8.16 -10.19 0.02
C THR A 171 8.91 -9.13 0.83
N PHE A 172 9.60 -9.56 1.88
CA PHE A 172 10.24 -8.68 2.86
C PHE A 172 11.72 -8.47 2.55
N SER A 173 12.07 -7.29 2.05
CA SER A 173 13.46 -6.91 1.73
C SER A 173 14.17 -6.07 2.81
N GLY A 174 13.53 -5.89 3.98
CA GLY A 174 14.09 -5.15 5.12
C GLY A 174 14.07 -3.62 4.98
N THR A 175 13.29 -3.07 4.05
CA THR A 175 13.12 -1.61 3.94
C THR A 175 12.03 -1.11 4.92
N PRO A 176 12.07 0.16 5.35
CA PRO A 176 10.99 0.76 6.15
C PRO A 176 9.61 0.65 5.49
N SER A 177 9.57 0.69 4.15
CA SER A 177 8.33 0.45 3.39
C SER A 177 7.80 -0.96 3.62
N ASN A 178 8.66 -1.99 3.64
CA ASN A 178 8.22 -3.36 3.92
C ASN A 178 7.68 -3.52 5.34
N VAL A 179 8.30 -2.88 6.34
CA VAL A 179 7.80 -2.88 7.71
C VAL A 179 6.40 -2.27 7.77
N SER A 180 6.18 -1.15 7.08
CA SER A 180 4.85 -0.54 6.97
C SER A 180 3.85 -1.44 6.25
N THR A 181 4.26 -2.15 5.19
CA THR A 181 3.41 -3.11 4.49
C THR A 181 3.02 -4.26 5.41
N LEU A 182 3.96 -4.84 6.17
CA LEU A 182 3.66 -5.92 7.12
C LEU A 182 2.63 -5.48 8.16
N ALA A 183 2.79 -4.28 8.72
CA ALA A 183 1.82 -3.73 9.66
C ALA A 183 0.46 -3.46 9.02
N HIS A 184 0.43 -3.00 7.77
CA HIS A 184 -0.80 -2.81 7.01
C HIS A 184 -1.57 -4.14 6.83
N GLU A 185 -0.87 -5.20 6.41
CA GLU A 185 -1.48 -6.53 6.24
C GLU A 185 -1.94 -7.14 7.58
N LEU A 186 -1.22 -6.90 8.67
CA LEU A 186 -1.68 -7.27 10.01
C LEU A 186 -2.94 -6.52 10.42
N GLY A 187 -3.07 -5.26 10.00
CA GLY A 187 -4.29 -4.47 10.16
C GLY A 187 -5.49 -5.10 9.43
N HIS A 188 -5.31 -5.52 8.17
CA HIS A 188 -6.31 -6.29 7.44
C HIS A 188 -6.68 -7.59 8.16
N GLY A 189 -5.68 -8.33 8.64
CA GLY A 189 -5.89 -9.57 9.37
C GLY A 189 -6.68 -9.37 10.66
N TYR A 190 -6.38 -8.31 11.40
CA TYR A 190 -7.09 -7.96 12.63
C TYR A 190 -8.53 -7.56 12.34
N HIS A 191 -8.74 -6.72 11.32
CA HIS A 191 -10.07 -6.32 10.88
C HIS A 191 -10.91 -7.55 10.55
N GLN A 192 -10.36 -8.52 9.80
CA GLN A 192 -11.08 -9.75 9.52
C GLN A 192 -11.36 -10.57 10.79
N HIS A 193 -10.38 -10.70 11.68
CA HIS A 193 -10.51 -11.46 12.92
C HIS A 193 -11.67 -10.97 13.80
N ILE A 194 -11.85 -9.65 13.90
CA ILE A 194 -12.99 -9.08 14.64
C ILE A 194 -14.31 -9.22 13.88
N MET A 195 -14.29 -9.15 12.54
CA MET A 195 -15.47 -9.29 11.70
C MET A 195 -16.06 -10.71 11.70
N VAL A 196 -15.23 -11.77 11.85
CA VAL A 196 -15.71 -13.16 11.97
C VAL A 196 -16.63 -13.35 13.18
N ASN A 197 -16.54 -12.49 14.19
CA ASN A 197 -17.41 -12.50 15.36
C ASN A 197 -18.62 -11.55 15.24
N CYS A 198 -18.75 -10.79 14.15
CA CYS A 198 -19.91 -9.94 13.87
C CYS A 198 -20.93 -10.71 13.01
N VAL A 199 -22.13 -10.91 13.56
CA VAL A 199 -23.21 -11.75 12.99
C VAL A 199 -23.83 -11.20 11.68
N ASN A 200 -23.39 -10.06 11.16
CA ASN A 200 -23.85 -9.50 9.88
C ASN A 200 -22.65 -9.01 9.06
N GLY A 201 -21.93 -9.96 8.45
CA GLY A 201 -20.72 -9.70 7.65
C GLY A 201 -21.03 -9.09 6.29
N LEU A 202 -21.14 -7.75 6.23
CA LEU A 202 -21.05 -7.02 4.98
C LEU A 202 -20.67 -5.56 5.25
N ILE A 203 -19.38 -5.21 5.25
CA ILE A 203 -18.91 -3.83 5.05
C ILE A 203 -17.51 -3.78 4.39
N LEU A 204 -17.54 -3.03 3.27
CA LEU A 204 -16.55 -2.31 2.47
C LEU A 204 -15.05 -2.65 2.53
N LEU A 205 -14.53 -3.05 1.35
CA LEU A 205 -13.13 -2.92 0.95
C LEU A 205 -12.51 -1.55 1.30
N PHE A 206 -13.28 -0.45 1.24
CA PHE A 206 -12.76 0.92 1.41
C PHE A 206 -12.10 1.22 2.76
N ILE A 207 -12.53 0.60 3.87
CA ILE A 207 -11.89 0.84 5.19
C ILE A 207 -10.59 0.05 5.33
N SER A 208 -10.50 -1.10 4.67
CA SER A 208 -9.29 -1.91 4.60
C SER A 208 -8.17 -1.15 3.87
N PHE A 209 -8.49 -0.36 2.85
CA PHE A 209 -7.52 0.30 1.96
C PHE A 209 -6.91 1.62 2.49
N ASN A 210 -6.88 1.89 3.80
CA ASN A 210 -6.23 3.12 4.30
C ASN A 210 -4.83 2.84 4.88
N PRO A 211 -3.78 2.70 4.03
CA PRO A 211 -2.40 2.59 4.48
C PRO A 211 -1.95 3.84 5.23
N GLY A 212 -2.60 5.00 5.01
CA GLY A 212 -2.30 6.25 5.70
C GLY A 212 -2.48 6.16 7.22
N PHE A 213 -3.48 5.42 7.70
CA PHE A 213 -3.72 5.28 9.14
C PHE A 213 -2.57 4.55 9.85
N PHE A 214 -2.10 3.45 9.28
CA PHE A 214 -0.98 2.67 9.84
C PHE A 214 0.37 3.34 9.58
N TYR A 215 0.53 4.01 8.43
CA TYR A 215 1.72 4.79 8.11
C TYR A 215 1.91 5.96 9.09
N ILE A 216 0.83 6.63 9.53
CA ILE A 216 0.91 7.68 10.57
C ILE A 216 1.35 7.11 11.92
N ILE A 217 0.77 5.98 12.36
CA ILE A 217 1.12 5.35 13.63
C ILE A 217 2.61 4.93 13.66
N LEU A 218 3.12 4.34 12.58
CA LEU A 218 4.52 3.92 12.51
C LEU A 218 5.49 5.09 12.30
N LYS A 219 5.18 6.04 11.41
CA LYS A 219 6.09 7.13 11.06
C LYS A 219 6.25 8.16 12.20
N LEU A 220 5.20 8.39 13.00
CA LEU A 220 5.30 9.22 14.21
C LEU A 220 6.26 8.59 15.24
N SER A 221 6.30 7.27 15.36
CA SER A 221 7.21 6.56 16.27
C SER A 221 8.65 6.45 15.75
N PHE A 222 8.88 6.34 14.44
CA PHE A 222 10.24 6.40 13.87
C PHE A 222 10.80 7.83 13.86
N SER A 223 9.94 8.86 13.73
CA SER A 223 10.37 10.26 13.82
C SER A 223 10.74 10.69 15.25
N SER A 224 10.17 10.08 16.30
CA SER A 224 10.54 10.40 17.68
C SER A 224 11.93 9.88 18.07
N SER A 225 12.44 8.85 17.39
CA SER A 225 13.81 8.34 17.63
C SER A 225 14.89 9.20 16.97
N THR A 226 14.54 9.98 15.93
CA THR A 226 15.48 10.86 15.21
C THR A 226 15.49 12.31 15.71
N ARG A 227 14.55 12.71 16.58
CA ARG A 227 14.53 14.08 17.17
C ARG A 227 15.49 14.29 18.34
N THR A 228 16.15 13.25 18.85
CA THR A 228 17.12 13.37 19.96
C THR A 228 18.58 13.54 19.50
N LYS A 229 18.84 13.69 18.21
CA LYS A 229 20.17 14.04 17.67
C LYS A 229 20.08 15.06 16.53
N LEU A 230 19.65 16.28 16.86
CA LEU A 230 19.99 17.51 16.15
C LEU A 230 20.28 18.57 17.21
#